data_AF-A0A7Y2TRR1-F1
#
_entry.id   AF-A0A7Y2TRR1-F1
#
_cell.length_a   1.000
_cell.length_b   1.000
_cell.length_c   1.000
_cell.angle_alpha   90.00
_cell.angle_beta   90.00
_cell.angle_gamma   90.00
#
_symmetry.space_group_name_H-M   'P 1'
#
loop_
_entity.id
_entity.type
_entity.pdbx_description
1 polymer ?
#
loop_
_entity_poly.entity_id
_entity_poly.type
_entity_poly.pdbx_seq_one_letter_code
_entity_poly.pdbx_strand_id
1 'polypeptide(L)'
;GWQQFSDEEFALCPPLFAVGGDGAMMDIGFQNLSRLMASGKPIRVVVVDTQANSAGGGQACTAGFTGQTAEAVEAGPDYRNKEEWRKELALIAMAHRDVFVMQSSQATPSHLFGNLLKGLQVRRPALFILNAPCPREWGIAQDSSPEAARLALESRAVPNLVFDPGQGTTFSECLDLEGNPALEDAWPVHELVYADDDGEEQKMSLPLTIADWALGEKRFRDHYGELSADFEGLPFHEYLELDPDDRGDVEPFIYTVDAGRRLAKVHVSQELVELAEERQRFWSQLRELAGVEVSGHLRDEVGANVMRKAQQEMAALKAEYEAKFAQLTTQYPQLIARRIAEGLLRAGGNKTVAELLETAENWEGPAFQAPEGLDFGAAPAAEPEPSADAGTDEADAAEAAPEAAEEEDDEDLVREPWIESIRCTACDDCTNLNPKMFAYNEDGLAYIADPHAGTFKELVIAAEKCAPSVIHPGDPLNPDEKGLDKLIPRAEKFN
;
A
#
# COMPACT_ATOMS: atom_id res chain seq x y z
N GLY A 1 -37.30 -2.37 -20.41
CA GLY A 1 -36.02 -1.64 -20.65
C GLY A 1 -34.88 -2.61 -20.48
N TRP A 2 -33.63 -2.23 -20.75
CA TRP A 2 -32.47 -3.14 -20.62
C TRP A 2 -32.33 -3.78 -19.22
N GLN A 3 -32.91 -3.15 -18.20
CA GLN A 3 -32.96 -3.68 -16.82
C GLN A 3 -33.77 -4.98 -16.68
N GLN A 4 -34.61 -5.31 -17.66
CA GLN A 4 -35.45 -6.52 -17.65
C GLN A 4 -34.76 -7.70 -18.34
N PHE A 5 -33.60 -7.49 -18.97
CA PHE A 5 -32.87 -8.56 -19.64
C PHE A 5 -32.31 -9.54 -18.61
N SER A 6 -32.45 -10.84 -18.88
CA SER A 6 -31.70 -11.88 -18.19
C SER A 6 -30.20 -11.72 -18.42
N ASP A 7 -29.34 -12.44 -17.69
CA ASP A 7 -27.89 -12.41 -17.91
C ASP A 7 -27.50 -12.87 -19.31
N GLU A 8 -28.17 -13.90 -19.82
CA GLU A 8 -27.98 -14.37 -21.20
C GLU A 8 -28.39 -13.30 -22.22
N GLU A 9 -29.55 -12.65 -22.03
CA GLU A 9 -30.02 -11.60 -22.94
C GLU A 9 -29.12 -10.36 -22.90
N PHE A 10 -28.61 -10.00 -21.72
CA PHE A 10 -27.68 -8.88 -21.58
C PHE A 10 -26.31 -9.18 -22.21
N ALA A 11 -25.80 -10.40 -22.09
CA ALA A 11 -24.55 -10.82 -22.72
C ALA A 11 -24.60 -10.78 -24.25
N LEU A 12 -25.79 -10.91 -24.85
CA LEU A 12 -26.01 -10.75 -26.29
C LEU A 12 -26.07 -9.27 -26.73
N CYS A 13 -26.19 -8.33 -25.81
CA CYS A 13 -26.22 -6.91 -26.13
C CYS A 13 -24.79 -6.41 -26.44
N PRO A 14 -24.57 -5.76 -27.60
CA PRO A 14 -23.26 -5.22 -27.91
C PRO A 14 -22.91 -4.08 -26.92
N PRO A 15 -21.70 -4.08 -26.34
CA PRO A 15 -21.28 -3.01 -25.45
C PRO A 15 -21.19 -1.69 -26.22
N LEU A 16 -21.75 -0.63 -25.63
CA LEU A 16 -21.71 0.72 -26.18
C LEU A 16 -20.52 1.48 -25.58
N PHE A 17 -19.63 1.96 -26.46
CA PHE A 17 -18.45 2.71 -26.06
C PHE A 17 -18.54 4.18 -26.44
N ALA A 18 -18.04 5.04 -25.56
CA ALA A 18 -17.61 6.39 -25.87
C ALA A 18 -16.10 6.48 -25.59
N VAL A 19 -15.31 6.89 -26.58
CA VAL A 19 -13.85 6.99 -26.46
C VAL A 19 -13.44 8.43 -26.70
N GLY A 20 -12.55 8.95 -25.86
CA GLY A 20 -12.00 10.30 -26.03
C GLY A 20 -10.73 10.52 -25.24
N GLY A 21 -10.01 11.58 -25.58
CA GLY A 21 -8.83 12.01 -24.82
C GLY A 21 -9.20 12.78 -23.55
N ASP A 22 -8.19 13.08 -22.74
CA ASP A 22 -8.29 13.89 -21.52
C ASP A 22 -8.95 15.27 -21.77
N GLY A 23 -8.51 16.05 -22.77
CA GLY A 23 -9.15 17.34 -23.07
C GLY A 23 -10.64 17.24 -23.41
N ALA A 24 -11.09 16.13 -24.02
CA ALA A 24 -12.50 15.92 -24.30
C ALA A 24 -13.28 15.51 -23.03
N MET A 25 -12.70 14.66 -22.20
CA MET A 25 -13.41 13.99 -21.10
C MET A 25 -13.26 14.70 -19.75
N MET A 26 -12.16 15.42 -19.53
CA MET A 26 -11.84 16.14 -18.30
C MET A 26 -12.09 17.65 -18.40
N ASP A 27 -12.12 18.23 -19.61
CA ASP A 27 -12.42 19.65 -19.83
C ASP A 27 -13.79 19.86 -20.49
N ILE A 28 -13.84 20.01 -21.81
CA ILE A 28 -15.03 20.52 -22.54
C ILE A 28 -16.25 19.60 -22.42
N GLY A 29 -16.02 18.28 -22.37
CA GLY A 29 -17.07 17.27 -22.28
C GLY A 29 -17.37 16.77 -20.86
N PHE A 30 -16.67 17.28 -19.84
CA PHE A 30 -16.78 16.76 -18.47
C PHE A 30 -18.21 16.79 -17.92
N GLN A 31 -18.98 17.85 -18.18
CA GLN A 31 -20.40 17.92 -17.77
C GLN A 31 -21.25 16.78 -18.36
N ASN A 32 -20.97 16.39 -19.61
CA ASN A 32 -21.71 15.35 -20.31
C ASN A 32 -21.27 13.97 -19.80
N LEU A 33 -19.97 13.80 -19.57
CA LEU A 33 -19.41 12.61 -18.95
C LEU A 33 -20.03 12.36 -17.58
N SER A 34 -20.01 13.38 -16.70
CA SER A 34 -20.62 13.31 -15.37
C SER A 34 -22.13 12.98 -15.44
N ARG A 35 -22.87 13.54 -16.41
CA ARG A 35 -24.28 13.20 -16.61
C ARG A 35 -24.49 11.76 -17.06
N LEU A 36 -23.60 11.23 -17.89
CA LEU A 36 -23.61 9.83 -18.34
C LEU A 36 -23.31 8.90 -17.17
N MET A 37 -22.33 9.22 -16.33
CA MET A 37 -21.99 8.49 -15.12
C MET A 37 -23.17 8.46 -14.12
N ALA A 38 -23.92 9.55 -14.00
CA ALA A 38 -25.13 9.60 -13.16
C ALA A 38 -26.37 8.90 -13.80
N SER A 39 -26.26 8.31 -14.98
CA SER A 39 -27.43 7.78 -15.71
C SER A 39 -27.84 6.37 -15.31
N GLY A 40 -26.96 5.61 -14.65
CA GLY A 40 -27.14 4.19 -14.34
C GLY A 40 -27.15 3.28 -15.58
N LYS A 41 -26.90 3.82 -16.78
CA LYS A 41 -26.92 3.04 -18.03
C LYS A 41 -25.60 2.29 -18.24
N PRO A 42 -25.61 1.05 -18.77
CA PRO A 42 -24.43 0.24 -19.00
C PRO A 42 -23.65 0.73 -20.25
N ILE A 43 -23.08 1.93 -20.13
CA ILE A 43 -22.23 2.54 -21.16
C ILE A 43 -20.78 2.48 -20.67
N ARG A 44 -19.88 2.15 -21.59
CA ARG A 44 -18.44 2.11 -21.35
C ARG A 44 -17.82 3.40 -21.85
N VAL A 45 -17.09 4.11 -21.01
CA VAL A 45 -16.32 5.27 -21.41
C VAL A 45 -14.84 4.94 -21.27
N VAL A 46 -14.08 5.18 -22.33
CA VAL A 46 -12.62 5.04 -22.33
C VAL A 46 -12.02 6.43 -22.49
N VAL A 47 -11.22 6.83 -21.51
CA VAL A 47 -10.41 8.04 -21.53
C VAL A 47 -8.98 7.63 -21.84
N VAL A 48 -8.45 8.11 -22.95
CA VAL A 48 -7.03 7.97 -23.30
C VAL A 48 -6.33 9.22 -22.80
N ASP A 49 -5.70 9.13 -21.64
CA ASP A 49 -5.13 10.27 -20.94
C ASP A 49 -3.68 10.49 -21.36
N THR A 50 -3.46 11.48 -22.22
CA THR A 50 -2.12 11.92 -22.62
C THR A 50 -1.67 13.16 -21.85
N GLN A 51 -2.48 13.64 -20.90
CA GLN A 51 -2.16 14.75 -20.00
C GLN A 51 -1.88 16.08 -20.73
N ALA A 52 -2.41 16.20 -21.94
CA ALA A 52 -2.28 17.34 -22.84
C ALA A 52 -3.30 17.20 -23.98
N ASN A 53 -3.80 18.32 -24.49
CA ASN A 53 -4.64 18.30 -25.69
C ASN A 53 -3.80 18.04 -26.95
N SER A 54 -3.48 16.76 -27.21
CA SER A 54 -2.60 16.36 -28.33
C SER A 54 -3.20 16.72 -29.70
N ALA A 55 -4.51 16.58 -29.87
CA ALA A 55 -5.19 16.96 -31.11
C ALA A 55 -5.16 18.48 -31.35
N GLY A 56 -5.20 19.27 -30.27
CA GLY A 56 -5.03 20.74 -30.29
C GLY A 56 -3.58 21.21 -30.38
N GLY A 57 -2.63 20.30 -30.56
CA GLY A 57 -1.21 20.63 -30.74
C GLY A 57 -0.41 20.73 -29.45
N GLY A 58 -0.88 20.14 -28.34
CA GLY A 58 -0.14 20.09 -27.08
C GLY A 58 -0.49 21.18 -26.09
N GLN A 59 -1.74 21.66 -26.11
CA GLN A 59 -2.22 22.67 -25.17
C GLN A 59 -2.40 22.07 -23.77
N ALA A 60 -2.27 22.91 -22.74
CA ALA A 60 -2.55 22.50 -21.37
C ALA A 60 -3.99 21.97 -21.22
N CYS A 61 -4.13 20.90 -20.44
CA CYS A 61 -5.39 20.26 -20.06
C CYS A 61 -5.45 20.15 -18.53
N THR A 62 -6.64 20.04 -17.94
CA THR A 62 -6.75 19.77 -16.49
C THR A 62 -6.25 18.39 -16.06
N ALA A 63 -5.93 17.49 -17.01
CA ALA A 63 -5.21 16.25 -16.73
C ALA A 63 -3.69 16.44 -16.59
N GLY A 64 -3.12 17.58 -17.01
CA GLY A 64 -1.70 17.87 -16.83
C GLY A 64 -1.33 18.09 -15.36
N PHE A 65 -0.04 17.96 -15.05
CA PHE A 65 0.51 18.13 -13.71
C PHE A 65 0.98 19.56 -13.44
N THR A 66 1.03 19.95 -12.16
CA THR A 66 1.70 21.19 -11.75
C THR A 66 3.16 21.19 -12.21
N GLY A 67 3.66 22.35 -12.65
CA GLY A 67 5.00 22.47 -13.22
C GLY A 67 5.11 22.00 -14.67
N GLN A 68 4.11 21.31 -15.22
CA GLN A 68 4.17 20.84 -16.60
C GLN A 68 4.23 21.99 -17.62
N THR A 69 5.21 21.94 -18.51
CA THR A 69 5.30 22.79 -19.70
C THR A 69 4.40 22.26 -20.81
N ALA A 70 3.61 23.13 -21.43
CA ALA A 70 2.73 22.78 -22.56
C ALA A 70 3.49 22.94 -23.90
N GLU A 71 3.49 21.92 -24.76
CA GLU A 71 4.24 21.92 -26.03
C GLU A 71 3.74 23.02 -27.00
N ALA A 72 2.46 23.39 -26.94
CA ALA A 72 1.86 24.39 -27.83
C ALA A 72 2.28 25.84 -27.55
N VAL A 73 3.08 26.10 -26.50
CA VAL A 73 3.40 27.46 -26.06
C VAL A 73 4.87 27.78 -26.34
N GLU A 74 5.13 28.87 -27.08
CA GLU A 74 6.48 29.41 -27.21
C GLU A 74 6.91 29.98 -25.86
N ALA A 75 7.97 29.41 -25.26
CA ALA A 75 8.54 29.91 -24.03
C ALA A 75 9.02 31.36 -24.20
N GLY A 76 8.39 32.28 -23.47
CA GLY A 76 8.71 33.70 -23.42
C GLY A 76 8.87 34.17 -21.96
N PRO A 77 9.25 35.44 -21.73
CA PRO A 77 9.49 35.96 -20.39
C PRO A 77 8.26 35.95 -19.47
N ASP A 78 7.06 35.92 -20.04
CA ASP A 78 5.78 35.82 -19.31
C ASP A 78 5.20 34.39 -19.31
N TYR A 79 5.94 33.41 -19.81
CA TYR A 79 5.51 32.02 -19.80
C TYR A 79 5.52 31.48 -18.37
N ARG A 80 4.44 30.80 -18.00
CA ARG A 80 4.32 30.12 -16.71
C ARG A 80 3.94 28.68 -16.97
N ASN A 81 4.57 27.78 -16.21
CA ASN A 81 4.19 26.37 -16.18
C ASN A 81 2.78 26.23 -15.61
N LYS A 82 2.17 25.06 -15.78
CA LYS A 82 0.84 24.80 -15.23
C LYS A 82 0.87 24.96 -13.70
N GLU A 83 0.01 25.83 -13.17
CA GLU A 83 -0.06 26.11 -11.72
C GLU A 83 -1.07 25.19 -11.02
N GLU A 84 -2.19 24.84 -11.67
CA GLU A 84 -3.24 24.07 -10.98
C GLU A 84 -2.84 22.60 -10.84
N TRP A 85 -3.35 21.95 -9.79
CA TRP A 85 -3.22 20.50 -9.63
C TRP A 85 -3.95 19.74 -10.73
N ARG A 86 -3.54 18.49 -10.92
CA ARG A 86 -4.21 17.56 -11.84
C ARG A 86 -5.62 17.25 -11.32
N LYS A 87 -6.58 17.22 -12.25
CA LYS A 87 -7.96 16.81 -11.96
C LYS A 87 -8.04 15.29 -11.89
N GLU A 88 -8.22 14.74 -10.69
CA GLU A 88 -8.37 13.31 -10.49
C GLU A 88 -9.76 12.79 -10.89
N LEU A 89 -9.90 12.46 -12.19
CA LEU A 89 -11.15 11.98 -12.76
C LEU A 89 -11.64 10.70 -12.08
N ALA A 90 -10.74 9.82 -11.63
CA ALA A 90 -11.10 8.60 -10.93
C ALA A 90 -11.90 8.90 -9.64
N LEU A 91 -11.39 9.77 -8.77
CA LEU A 91 -12.07 10.18 -7.53
C LEU A 91 -13.45 10.78 -7.80
N ILE A 92 -13.52 11.64 -8.81
CA ILE A 92 -14.78 12.29 -9.22
C ILE A 92 -15.78 11.24 -9.72
N ALA A 93 -15.32 10.25 -10.50
CA ALA A 93 -16.16 9.19 -11.00
C ALA A 93 -16.70 8.29 -9.88
N MET A 94 -15.86 7.94 -8.90
CA MET A 94 -16.29 7.18 -7.72
C MET A 94 -17.35 7.93 -6.91
N ALA A 95 -17.31 9.27 -6.87
CA ALA A 95 -18.32 10.06 -6.16
C ALA A 95 -19.75 9.92 -6.75
N HIS A 96 -19.90 9.38 -7.98
CA HIS A 96 -21.19 8.99 -8.54
C HIS A 96 -21.77 7.69 -7.94
N ARG A 97 -21.00 6.97 -7.12
CA ARG A 97 -21.34 5.78 -6.31
C ARG A 97 -21.74 4.51 -7.04
N ASP A 98 -22.39 4.60 -8.20
CA ASP A 98 -22.84 3.45 -9.00
C ASP A 98 -22.10 3.39 -10.35
N VAL A 99 -20.80 3.63 -10.33
CA VAL A 99 -19.94 3.65 -11.51
C VAL A 99 -18.76 2.72 -11.26
N PHE A 100 -18.52 1.79 -12.19
CA PHE A 100 -17.27 1.05 -12.21
C PHE A 100 -16.17 1.97 -12.72
N VAL A 101 -15.07 2.12 -11.98
CA VAL A 101 -13.95 2.97 -12.38
C VAL A 101 -12.70 2.12 -12.43
N MET A 102 -11.88 2.28 -13.46
CA MET A 102 -10.57 1.66 -13.56
C MET A 102 -9.59 2.70 -14.08
N GLN A 103 -8.52 2.96 -13.33
CA GLN A 103 -7.34 3.65 -13.83
C GLN A 103 -6.24 2.62 -14.02
N SER A 104 -5.68 2.55 -15.23
CA SER A 104 -4.62 1.61 -15.54
C SER A 104 -3.70 2.15 -16.63
N SER A 105 -2.61 1.46 -16.90
CA SER A 105 -1.74 1.72 -18.05
C SER A 105 -1.21 0.43 -18.65
N GLN A 106 -0.43 0.55 -19.73
CA GLN A 106 0.31 -0.57 -20.31
C GLN A 106 1.48 -1.06 -19.43
N ALA A 107 1.81 -0.37 -18.33
CA ALA A 107 2.84 -0.80 -17.38
C ALA A 107 2.50 -2.14 -16.72
N THR A 108 1.21 -2.39 -16.53
CA THR A 108 0.68 -3.60 -15.88
C THR A 108 -0.41 -4.22 -16.76
N PRO A 109 -0.03 -4.97 -17.82
CA PRO A 109 -0.98 -5.54 -18.76
C PRO A 109 -2.03 -6.46 -18.11
N SER A 110 -1.64 -7.26 -17.12
CA SER A 110 -2.56 -8.14 -16.38
C SER A 110 -3.66 -7.35 -15.68
N HIS A 111 -3.30 -6.32 -14.92
CA HIS A 111 -4.24 -5.39 -14.27
C HIS A 111 -5.16 -4.72 -15.30
N LEU A 112 -4.60 -4.24 -16.43
CA LEU A 112 -5.36 -3.58 -17.49
C LEU A 112 -6.42 -4.52 -18.10
N PHE A 113 -6.01 -5.69 -18.58
CA PHE A 113 -6.91 -6.59 -19.31
C PHE A 113 -7.95 -7.24 -18.38
N GLY A 114 -7.54 -7.69 -17.20
CA GLY A 114 -8.45 -8.31 -16.24
C GLY A 114 -9.59 -7.37 -15.84
N ASN A 115 -9.25 -6.14 -15.48
CA ASN A 115 -10.24 -5.15 -15.03
C ASN A 115 -11.04 -4.52 -16.17
N LEU A 116 -10.47 -4.43 -17.37
CA LEU A 116 -11.23 -4.08 -18.56
C LEU A 116 -12.34 -5.11 -18.80
N LEU A 117 -12.00 -6.40 -18.82
CA LEU A 117 -12.99 -7.48 -19.02
C LEU A 117 -14.08 -7.45 -17.95
N LYS A 118 -13.71 -7.28 -16.67
CA LYS A 118 -14.65 -7.11 -15.56
C LYS A 118 -15.60 -5.93 -15.81
N GLY A 119 -15.06 -4.75 -16.09
CA GLY A 119 -15.85 -3.55 -16.37
C GLY A 119 -16.71 -3.63 -17.64
N LEU A 120 -16.35 -4.48 -18.62
CA LEU A 120 -17.19 -4.70 -19.80
C LEU A 120 -18.49 -5.45 -19.46
N GLN A 121 -18.50 -6.25 -18.41
CA GLN A 121 -19.62 -7.09 -18.02
C GLN A 121 -20.59 -6.41 -17.03
N VAL A 122 -20.20 -5.30 -16.41
CA VAL A 122 -21.04 -4.68 -15.36
C VAL A 122 -22.33 -4.04 -15.90
N ARG A 123 -23.46 -4.23 -15.21
CA ARG A 123 -24.76 -3.64 -15.58
C ARG A 123 -24.94 -2.18 -15.13
N ARG A 124 -23.88 -1.38 -15.19
CA ARG A 124 -23.81 0.03 -14.75
C ARG A 124 -22.82 0.81 -15.63
N PRO A 125 -22.74 2.15 -15.55
CA PRO A 125 -21.71 2.91 -16.23
C PRO A 125 -20.31 2.43 -15.83
N ALA A 126 -19.41 2.32 -16.80
CA ALA A 126 -18.01 1.99 -16.55
C ALA A 126 -17.11 3.06 -17.16
N LEU A 127 -16.11 3.51 -16.41
CA LEU A 127 -15.12 4.48 -16.82
C LEU A 127 -13.73 3.84 -16.74
N PHE A 128 -13.06 3.75 -17.89
CA PHE A 128 -11.69 3.29 -18.01
C PHE A 128 -10.79 4.49 -18.31
N ILE A 129 -9.86 4.80 -17.43
CA ILE A 129 -8.89 5.88 -17.55
C ILE A 129 -7.55 5.23 -17.84
N LEU A 130 -7.04 5.42 -19.05
CA LEU A 130 -5.83 4.77 -19.54
C LEU A 130 -4.72 5.81 -19.64
N ASN A 131 -3.71 5.72 -18.78
CA ASN A 131 -2.51 6.54 -18.91
C ASN A 131 -1.79 6.15 -20.20
N ALA A 132 -1.66 7.09 -21.12
CA ALA A 132 -1.17 6.87 -22.47
C ALA A 132 0.02 7.77 -22.77
N PRO A 133 1.26 7.29 -22.52
CA PRO A 133 2.47 8.03 -22.86
C PRO A 133 2.48 8.50 -24.31
N CYS A 134 2.59 9.81 -24.49
CA CYS A 134 2.59 10.45 -25.80
C CYS A 134 4.00 10.98 -26.11
N PRO A 135 4.76 10.34 -27.03
CA PRO A 135 6.13 10.75 -27.34
C PRO A 135 6.29 12.23 -27.68
N ARG A 136 5.32 12.80 -28.39
CA ARG A 136 5.33 14.23 -28.74
C ARG A 136 5.13 15.12 -27.52
N GLU A 137 4.04 14.90 -26.77
CA GLU A 137 3.65 15.84 -25.70
C GLU A 137 4.50 15.68 -24.44
N TRP A 138 5.03 14.48 -24.19
CA TRP A 138 5.93 14.22 -23.05
C TRP A 138 7.40 14.44 -23.44
N GLY A 139 7.68 14.54 -24.75
CA GLY A 139 9.01 14.68 -25.32
C GLY A 139 9.93 13.50 -24.99
N ILE A 140 9.36 12.30 -25.05
CA ILE A 140 10.05 11.01 -24.84
C ILE A 140 10.29 10.31 -26.20
N ALA A 141 11.18 9.32 -26.22
CA ALA A 141 11.42 8.51 -27.42
C ALA A 141 10.20 7.62 -27.74
N GLN A 142 9.98 7.28 -29.02
CA GLN A 142 8.79 6.50 -29.42
C GLN A 142 8.75 5.09 -28.83
N ASP A 143 9.91 4.47 -28.66
CA ASP A 143 10.10 3.14 -28.09
C ASP A 143 10.12 3.15 -26.55
N SER A 144 10.21 4.33 -25.93
CA SER A 144 10.22 4.49 -24.47
C SER A 144 8.84 4.54 -23.83
N SER A 145 7.74 4.49 -24.59
CA SER A 145 6.38 4.54 -24.03
C SER A 145 6.09 3.47 -22.96
N PRO A 146 6.51 2.19 -23.09
CA PRO A 146 6.29 1.21 -22.01
C PRO A 146 7.02 1.60 -20.72
N GLU A 147 8.25 2.07 -20.84
CA GLU A 147 9.06 2.50 -19.72
C GLU A 147 8.49 3.76 -19.06
N ALA A 148 8.04 4.75 -19.84
CA ALA A 148 7.40 5.94 -19.31
C ALA A 148 6.10 5.61 -18.55
N ALA A 149 5.31 4.63 -19.02
CA ALA A 149 4.14 4.16 -18.28
C ALA A 149 4.54 3.51 -16.94
N ARG A 150 5.60 2.70 -16.94
CA ARG A 150 6.13 2.04 -15.73
C ARG A 150 6.62 3.07 -14.71
N LEU A 151 7.44 4.03 -15.15
CA LEU A 151 7.94 5.11 -14.31
C LEU A 151 6.82 5.97 -13.74
N ALA A 152 5.76 6.26 -14.52
CA ALA A 152 4.61 7.02 -14.04
C ALA A 152 3.81 6.26 -12.95
N LEU A 153 3.71 4.94 -13.05
CA LEU A 153 3.06 4.09 -12.04
C LEU A 153 3.90 4.03 -10.76
N GLU A 154 5.17 3.68 -10.91
CA GLU A 154 6.08 3.45 -9.78
C GLU A 154 6.37 4.74 -9.01
N SER A 155 6.49 5.88 -9.68
CA SER A 155 6.71 7.19 -9.03
C SER A 155 5.47 7.77 -8.33
N ARG A 156 4.32 7.09 -8.41
CA ARG A 156 3.00 7.58 -7.98
C ARG A 156 2.46 8.77 -8.78
N ALA A 157 3.01 9.09 -9.95
CA ALA A 157 2.45 10.13 -10.81
C ALA A 157 1.02 9.75 -11.24
N VAL A 158 0.84 8.51 -11.68
CA VAL A 158 -0.46 7.94 -12.07
C VAL A 158 -0.61 6.52 -11.50
N PRO A 159 -1.10 6.37 -10.26
CA PRO A 159 -1.32 5.05 -9.66
C PRO A 159 -2.45 4.29 -10.36
N ASN A 160 -2.39 2.97 -10.33
CA ASN A 160 -3.48 2.11 -10.74
C ASN A 160 -4.58 2.09 -9.68
N LEU A 161 -5.84 1.94 -10.07
CA LEU A 161 -6.93 1.68 -9.13
C LEU A 161 -8.13 1.05 -9.85
N VAL A 162 -8.92 0.31 -9.08
CA VAL A 162 -10.22 -0.21 -9.51
C VAL A 162 -11.25 0.12 -8.43
N PHE A 163 -12.33 0.76 -8.82
CA PHE A 163 -13.50 0.93 -7.98
C PHE A 163 -14.66 0.16 -8.56
N ASP A 164 -15.09 -0.89 -7.85
CA ASP A 164 -16.24 -1.70 -8.19
C ASP A 164 -17.30 -1.64 -7.09
N PRO A 165 -18.35 -0.82 -7.27
CA PRO A 165 -19.44 -0.72 -6.31
C PRO A 165 -20.31 -2.00 -6.24
N GLY A 166 -19.93 -3.09 -6.91
CA GLY A 166 -20.51 -4.42 -6.73
C GLY A 166 -19.84 -5.24 -5.61
N GLN A 167 -18.65 -4.85 -5.14
CA GLN A 167 -17.89 -5.62 -4.13
C GLN A 167 -18.37 -5.36 -2.70
N GLY A 168 -18.91 -4.17 -2.41
CA GLY A 168 -19.35 -3.83 -1.07
C GLY A 168 -20.14 -2.54 -1.01
N THR A 169 -20.16 -1.94 0.19
CA THR A 169 -20.95 -0.74 0.49
C THR A 169 -20.08 0.46 0.85
N THR A 170 -18.90 0.21 1.41
CA THR A 170 -17.91 1.22 1.79
C THR A 170 -16.87 1.42 0.69
N PHE A 171 -16.15 2.55 0.72
CA PHE A 171 -15.05 2.77 -0.22
C PHE A 171 -13.95 1.70 -0.07
N SER A 172 -13.64 1.29 1.16
CA SER A 172 -12.59 0.29 1.43
C SER A 172 -12.92 -1.08 0.87
N GLU A 173 -14.20 -1.46 0.81
CA GLU A 173 -14.62 -2.71 0.18
C GLU A 173 -14.67 -2.61 -1.35
N CYS A 174 -14.87 -1.40 -1.89
CA CYS A 174 -15.08 -1.20 -3.33
C CYS A 174 -13.82 -0.78 -4.09
N LEU A 175 -12.83 -0.19 -3.41
CA LEU A 175 -11.60 0.35 -3.99
C LEU A 175 -10.44 -0.62 -3.79
N ASP A 176 -9.87 -1.05 -4.90
CA ASP A 176 -8.73 -1.96 -4.98
C ASP A 176 -7.53 -1.24 -5.60
N LEU A 177 -6.35 -1.45 -4.99
CA LEU A 177 -5.07 -0.87 -5.36
C LEU A 177 -4.00 -1.92 -5.74
N GLU A 178 -4.30 -3.23 -5.78
CA GLU A 178 -3.32 -4.32 -6.02
C GLU A 178 -2.46 -4.15 -7.29
N GLY A 179 -2.93 -3.37 -8.26
CA GLY A 179 -2.17 -3.02 -9.47
C GLY A 179 -0.94 -2.13 -9.23
N ASN A 180 -0.60 -1.75 -8.00
CA ASN A 180 0.52 -0.88 -7.67
C ASN A 180 1.62 -1.63 -6.90
N PRO A 181 2.90 -1.38 -7.20
CA PRO A 181 4.01 -1.92 -6.41
C PRO A 181 4.10 -1.22 -5.05
N ALA A 182 4.65 -1.93 -4.06
CA ALA A 182 5.02 -1.40 -2.73
C ALA A 182 3.87 -0.61 -2.06
N LEU A 183 2.70 -1.23 -1.87
CA LEU A 183 1.46 -0.55 -1.45
C LEU A 183 1.58 0.25 -0.15
N GLU A 184 2.34 -0.28 0.80
CA GLU A 184 2.52 0.31 2.13
C GLU A 184 3.57 1.44 2.13
N ASP A 185 4.41 1.50 1.09
CA ASP A 185 5.48 2.48 0.95
C ASP A 185 5.05 3.69 0.12
N ALA A 186 5.73 4.82 0.35
CA ALA A 186 5.58 6.01 -0.48
C ALA A 186 5.96 5.71 -1.94
N TRP A 187 7.07 5.00 -2.14
CA TRP A 187 7.58 4.61 -3.45
C TRP A 187 8.25 3.24 -3.41
N PRO A 188 8.26 2.51 -4.54
CA PRO A 188 9.15 1.38 -4.73
C PRO A 188 10.61 1.84 -4.84
N VAL A 189 11.53 0.94 -4.52
CA VAL A 189 12.98 1.17 -4.59
C VAL A 189 13.54 0.59 -5.88
N HIS A 190 14.44 1.32 -6.54
CA HIS A 190 15.21 0.86 -7.69
C HIS A 190 16.71 0.77 -7.37
N GLU A 191 17.48 0.13 -8.26
CA GLU A 191 18.95 0.16 -8.23
C GLU A 191 19.49 1.14 -9.29
N LEU A 192 20.24 2.15 -8.88
CA LEU A 192 21.03 2.99 -9.75
C LEU A 192 22.44 2.41 -9.88
N VAL A 193 22.86 2.10 -11.10
CA VAL A 193 24.17 1.52 -11.42
C VAL A 193 25.10 2.60 -11.97
N TYR A 194 26.24 2.79 -11.35
CA TYR A 194 27.24 3.80 -11.76
C TYR A 194 28.67 3.23 -11.68
N ALA A 195 29.62 3.91 -12.31
CA ALA A 195 31.04 3.63 -12.22
C ALA A 195 31.69 4.59 -11.22
N ASP A 196 32.50 4.07 -10.31
CA ASP A 196 33.31 4.87 -9.40
C ASP A 196 34.54 5.48 -10.10
N ASP A 197 35.38 6.19 -9.35
CA ASP A 197 36.60 6.84 -9.86
C ASP A 197 37.63 5.85 -10.42
N ASP A 198 37.58 4.59 -9.98
CA ASP A 198 38.44 3.50 -10.46
C ASP A 198 37.82 2.75 -11.66
N GLY A 199 36.58 3.11 -12.04
CA GLY A 199 35.82 2.50 -13.13
C GLY A 199 35.16 1.18 -12.76
N GLU A 200 35.09 0.84 -11.47
CA GLU A 200 34.36 -0.32 -10.99
C GLU A 200 32.86 -0.02 -10.86
N GLU A 201 32.03 -1.02 -11.16
CA GLU A 201 30.59 -0.88 -11.13
C GLU A 201 30.08 -0.92 -9.68
N GLN A 202 29.44 0.16 -9.28
CA GLN A 202 28.78 0.34 -8.00
C GLN A 202 27.26 0.39 -8.19
N LYS A 203 26.54 0.03 -7.14
CA LYS A 203 25.08 0.08 -7.09
C LYS A 203 24.63 0.85 -5.87
N MET A 204 23.59 1.66 -6.02
CA MET A 204 22.88 2.28 -4.91
C MET A 204 21.39 2.06 -5.04
N SER A 205 20.72 1.83 -3.91
CA SER A 205 19.28 1.66 -3.86
C SER A 205 18.63 2.99 -3.50
N LEU A 206 17.70 3.45 -4.34
CA LEU A 206 17.00 4.73 -4.17
C LEU A 206 15.51 4.55 -4.44
N PRO A 207 14.62 5.28 -3.75
CA PRO A 207 13.20 5.31 -4.10
C PRO A 207 13.02 5.95 -5.47
N LEU A 208 12.12 5.40 -6.30
CA LEU A 208 11.73 6.04 -7.56
C LEU A 208 10.68 7.11 -7.26
N THR A 209 11.10 8.36 -7.16
CA THR A 209 10.23 9.50 -6.84
C THR A 209 9.64 10.17 -8.08
N ILE A 210 8.77 11.16 -7.85
CA ILE A 210 8.24 12.04 -8.91
C ILE A 210 9.37 12.78 -9.64
N ALA A 211 10.46 13.14 -8.96
CA ALA A 211 11.59 13.77 -9.61
C ALA A 211 12.30 12.81 -10.58
N ASP A 212 12.48 11.55 -10.20
CA ASP A 212 13.12 10.57 -11.08
C ASP A 212 12.30 10.32 -12.36
N TRP A 213 10.97 10.25 -12.23
CA TRP A 213 10.06 10.14 -13.38
C TRP A 213 10.08 11.41 -14.25
N ALA A 214 9.95 12.59 -13.64
CA ALA A 214 9.88 13.85 -14.37
C ALA A 214 11.18 14.16 -15.14
N LEU A 215 12.34 13.70 -14.66
CA LEU A 215 13.62 13.85 -15.34
C LEU A 215 13.61 13.19 -16.73
N GLY A 216 12.86 12.09 -16.89
CA GLY A 216 12.72 11.36 -18.15
C GLY A 216 11.86 12.07 -19.20
N GLU A 217 11.20 13.18 -18.87
CA GLU A 217 10.21 13.82 -19.73
C GLU A 217 10.57 15.29 -20.00
N LYS A 218 10.65 15.66 -21.29
CA LYS A 218 11.01 17.02 -21.73
C LYS A 218 10.14 18.11 -21.10
N ARG A 219 8.86 17.80 -20.84
CA ARG A 219 7.88 18.74 -20.29
C ARG A 219 8.16 19.17 -18.84
N PHE A 220 9.13 18.56 -18.17
CA PHE A 220 9.61 18.99 -16.84
C PHE A 220 11.09 19.38 -16.83
N ARG A 221 11.75 19.42 -17.99
CA ARG A 221 13.20 19.62 -18.09
C ARG A 221 13.69 20.91 -17.40
N ASP A 222 12.87 21.96 -17.41
CA ASP A 222 13.23 23.27 -16.86
C ASP A 222 13.23 23.29 -15.31
N HIS A 223 12.77 22.21 -14.66
CA HIS A 223 12.85 22.02 -13.21
C HIS A 223 14.20 21.49 -12.72
N TYR A 224 15.12 21.21 -13.64
CA TYR A 224 16.43 20.65 -13.33
C TYR A 224 17.56 21.62 -13.61
N GLY A 225 18.54 21.65 -12.70
CA GLY A 225 19.72 22.50 -12.80
C GLY A 225 21.02 21.74 -12.53
N GLU A 226 22.11 22.22 -13.12
CA GLU A 226 23.45 21.73 -12.79
C GLU A 226 23.86 22.21 -11.38
N LEU A 227 24.43 21.29 -10.60
CA LEU A 227 24.98 21.58 -9.28
C LEU A 227 26.51 21.64 -9.34
N SER A 228 27.13 22.40 -8.45
CA SER A 228 28.57 22.35 -8.25
C SER A 228 28.99 21.01 -7.63
N ALA A 229 30.22 20.58 -7.88
CA ALA A 229 30.74 19.33 -7.29
C ALA A 229 30.75 19.36 -5.75
N ASP A 230 30.93 20.56 -5.17
CA ASP A 230 30.97 20.78 -3.72
C ASP A 230 29.57 21.11 -3.13
N PHE A 231 28.49 20.90 -3.89
CA PHE A 231 27.16 21.18 -3.41
C PHE A 231 26.75 20.21 -2.28
N GLU A 232 26.39 20.81 -1.14
CA GLU A 232 25.79 20.16 0.01
C GLU A 232 24.30 20.48 0.02
N GLY A 233 23.49 19.43 -0.04
CA GLY A 233 22.03 19.49 -0.02
C GLY A 233 21.51 18.12 0.41
N LEU A 234 20.20 17.90 0.29
CA LEU A 234 19.56 16.69 0.74
C LEU A 234 18.97 15.89 -0.44
N PRO A 235 19.07 14.55 -0.46
CA PRO A 235 18.37 13.74 -1.44
C PRO A 235 16.87 14.06 -1.45
N PHE A 236 16.26 14.09 -2.64
CA PHE A 236 14.88 14.57 -2.84
C PHE A 236 13.85 13.86 -1.97
N HIS A 237 13.99 12.54 -1.75
CA HIS A 237 13.09 11.77 -0.90
C HIS A 237 13.23 12.11 0.58
N GLU A 238 14.46 12.24 1.10
CA GLU A 238 14.73 12.68 2.47
C GLU A 238 14.24 14.12 2.70
N TYR A 239 14.36 14.99 1.70
CA TYR A 239 13.83 16.36 1.77
C TYR A 239 12.31 16.42 1.92
N LEU A 240 11.58 15.48 1.29
CA LEU A 240 10.13 15.40 1.42
C LEU A 240 9.67 14.89 2.79
N GLU A 241 10.54 14.19 3.53
CA GLU A 241 10.26 13.73 4.90
C GLU A 241 10.40 14.84 5.95
N LEU A 242 11.12 15.91 5.62
CA LEU A 242 11.24 17.08 6.50
C LEU A 242 9.91 17.85 6.57
N ASP A 243 9.58 18.32 7.77
CA ASP A 243 8.49 19.29 7.96
C ASP A 243 8.78 20.55 7.12
N PRO A 244 7.79 21.13 6.43
CA PRO A 244 7.97 22.35 5.64
C PRO A 244 8.66 23.50 6.40
N ASP A 245 8.45 23.62 7.71
CA ASP A 245 9.07 24.67 8.54
C ASP A 245 10.57 24.41 8.82
N ASP A 246 11.02 23.14 8.73
CA ASP A 246 12.40 22.72 9.02
C ASP A 246 13.30 22.72 7.77
N ARG A 247 12.75 22.91 6.58
CA ARG A 247 13.51 22.85 5.31
C ARG A 247 14.49 24.00 5.13
N GLY A 248 14.20 25.18 5.71
CA GLY A 248 15.11 26.32 5.72
C GLY A 248 15.69 26.67 4.33
N ASP A 249 17.03 26.73 4.24
CA ASP A 249 17.78 26.98 3.00
C ASP A 249 18.31 25.67 2.35
N VAL A 250 17.81 24.50 2.78
CA VAL A 250 18.24 23.21 2.24
C VAL A 250 17.66 23.04 0.84
N GLU A 251 18.51 22.79 -0.14
CA GLU A 251 18.09 22.56 -1.52
C GLU A 251 18.07 21.04 -1.83
N PRO A 252 16.99 20.54 -2.47
CA PRO A 252 16.87 19.12 -2.81
C PRO A 252 17.59 18.78 -4.12
N PHE A 253 18.10 17.55 -4.21
CA PHE A 253 18.70 17.01 -5.42
C PHE A 253 18.34 15.54 -5.64
N ILE A 254 18.47 15.06 -6.89
CA ILE A 254 18.43 13.64 -7.23
C ILE A 254 19.77 13.15 -7.75
N TYR A 255 20.04 11.85 -7.56
CA TYR A 255 21.19 11.19 -8.15
C TYR A 255 20.87 10.75 -9.57
N THR A 256 21.80 11.00 -10.48
CA THR A 256 21.71 10.57 -11.88
C THR A 256 23.06 10.01 -12.33
N VAL A 257 23.10 9.51 -13.57
CA VAL A 257 24.32 8.97 -14.15
C VAL A 257 24.66 9.79 -15.40
N ASP A 258 25.89 10.31 -15.45
CA ASP A 258 26.37 11.09 -16.58
C ASP A 258 26.66 10.21 -17.81
N ALA A 259 26.96 10.84 -18.95
CA ALA A 259 27.29 10.12 -20.19
C ALA A 259 28.53 9.21 -20.07
N GLY A 260 29.38 9.42 -19.06
CA GLY A 260 30.55 8.60 -18.72
C GLY A 260 30.26 7.49 -17.70
N ARG A 261 28.99 7.23 -17.38
CA ARG A 261 28.53 6.30 -16.33
C ARG A 261 28.89 6.71 -14.90
N ARG A 262 29.32 7.95 -14.66
CA ARG A 262 29.66 8.41 -13.30
C ARG A 262 28.44 8.97 -12.59
N LEU A 263 28.44 8.86 -11.26
CA LEU A 263 27.39 9.41 -10.42
C LEU A 263 27.41 10.95 -10.51
N ALA A 264 26.25 11.53 -10.76
CA ALA A 264 26.02 12.97 -10.80
C ALA A 264 24.85 13.36 -9.90
N LYS A 265 24.81 14.63 -9.49
CA LYS A 265 23.69 15.21 -8.75
C LYS A 265 23.03 16.27 -9.62
N VAL A 266 21.71 16.32 -9.59
CA VAL A 266 20.92 17.31 -10.34
C VAL A 266 19.97 18.01 -9.37
N HIS A 267 19.99 19.35 -9.39
CA HIS A 267 19.10 20.19 -8.60
C HIS A 267 17.65 19.96 -9.03
N VAL A 268 16.71 20.05 -8.08
CA VAL A 268 15.28 19.93 -8.34
C VAL A 268 14.55 21.20 -7.88
N SER A 269 13.71 21.79 -8.72
CA SER A 269 12.98 23.02 -8.37
C SER A 269 11.87 22.81 -7.34
N GLN A 270 11.48 23.90 -6.68
CA GLN A 270 10.41 23.89 -5.69
C GLN A 270 9.04 23.48 -6.25
N GLU A 271 8.72 23.82 -7.50
CA GLU A 271 7.47 23.38 -8.14
C GLU A 271 7.39 21.85 -8.27
N LEU A 272 8.52 21.17 -8.41
CA LEU A 272 8.54 19.71 -8.47
C LEU A 272 8.42 19.07 -7.09
N VAL A 273 8.92 19.75 -6.04
CA VAL A 273 8.62 19.41 -4.64
C VAL A 273 7.11 19.51 -4.39
N GLU A 274 6.47 20.61 -4.80
CA GLU A 274 5.02 20.81 -4.65
C GLU A 274 4.22 19.73 -5.38
N LEU A 275 4.64 19.35 -6.59
CA LEU A 275 4.04 18.23 -7.32
C LEU A 275 4.22 16.91 -6.56
N ALA A 276 5.42 16.63 -6.04
CA ALA A 276 5.69 15.39 -5.33
C ALA A 276 4.85 15.26 -4.05
N GLU A 277 4.75 16.32 -3.25
CA GLU A 277 3.89 16.34 -2.08
C GLU A 277 2.41 16.15 -2.43
N GLU A 278 1.96 16.78 -3.52
CA GLU A 278 0.58 16.64 -3.97
C GLU A 278 0.27 15.20 -4.41
N ARG A 279 1.20 14.55 -5.13
CA ARG A 279 1.09 13.14 -5.51
C ARG A 279 1.15 12.20 -4.30
N GLN A 280 1.99 12.48 -3.30
CA GLN A 280 2.02 11.73 -2.05
C GLN A 280 0.73 11.86 -1.24
N ARG A 281 0.15 13.08 -1.17
CA ARG A 281 -1.16 13.32 -0.56
C ARG A 281 -2.24 12.53 -1.27
N PHE A 282 -2.24 12.54 -2.60
CA PHE A 282 -3.18 11.75 -3.40
C PHE A 282 -3.03 10.24 -3.17
N TRP A 283 -1.79 9.72 -3.14
CA TRP A 283 -1.53 8.32 -2.83
C TRP A 283 -2.03 7.92 -1.44
N SER A 284 -1.72 8.72 -0.42
CA SER A 284 -2.18 8.50 0.95
C SER A 284 -3.72 8.51 1.04
N GLN A 285 -4.37 9.42 0.33
CA GLN A 285 -5.84 9.47 0.23
C GLN A 285 -6.41 8.19 -0.40
N LEU A 286 -5.79 7.66 -1.46
CA LEU A 286 -6.23 6.40 -2.06
C LEU A 286 -6.08 5.23 -1.09
N ARG A 287 -4.96 5.15 -0.37
CA ARG A 287 -4.74 4.09 0.64
C ARG A 287 -5.73 4.15 1.78
N GLU A 288 -6.06 5.36 2.25
CA GLU A 288 -7.10 5.55 3.28
C GLU A 288 -8.47 5.11 2.75
N LEU A 289 -8.83 5.52 1.52
CA LEU A 289 -10.10 5.12 0.91
C LEU A 289 -10.20 3.61 0.67
N ALA A 290 -9.09 2.95 0.35
CA ALA A 290 -9.00 1.51 0.15
C ALA A 290 -8.91 0.73 1.47
N GLY A 291 -8.75 1.40 2.61
CA GLY A 291 -8.56 0.75 3.91
C GLY A 291 -7.18 0.12 4.10
N VAL A 292 -6.22 0.42 3.22
CA VAL A 292 -4.81 0.01 3.35
C VAL A 292 -4.12 0.81 4.45
N GLU A 293 -4.45 2.11 4.55
CA GLU A 293 -3.93 2.99 5.59
C GLU A 293 -5.04 3.47 6.53
N VAL A 294 -4.76 3.51 7.83
CA VAL A 294 -5.66 4.07 8.84
C VAL A 294 -5.43 5.57 8.96
N SER A 295 -6.51 6.37 8.88
CA SER A 295 -6.41 7.82 9.00
C SER A 295 -5.73 8.26 10.30
N GLY A 296 -4.94 9.34 10.25
CA GLY A 296 -4.23 9.87 11.42
C GLY A 296 -5.17 10.17 12.59
N HIS A 297 -6.32 10.77 12.30
CA HIS A 297 -7.35 11.06 13.30
C HIS A 297 -7.87 9.80 14.00
N LEU A 298 -8.10 8.72 13.25
CA LEU A 298 -8.57 7.46 13.83
C LEU A 298 -7.47 6.78 14.67
N ARG A 299 -6.20 6.85 14.22
CA ARG A 299 -5.05 6.40 15.02
C ARG A 299 -4.98 7.15 16.36
N ASP A 300 -5.12 8.48 16.33
CA ASP A 300 -5.09 9.33 17.53
C ASP A 300 -6.26 9.04 18.47
N GLU A 301 -7.48 8.88 17.92
CA GLU A 301 -8.67 8.60 18.71
C GLU A 301 -8.60 7.20 19.37
N VAL A 302 -8.15 6.19 18.63
CA VAL A 302 -7.91 4.85 19.18
C VAL A 302 -6.84 4.91 20.26
N GLY A 303 -5.72 5.61 20.01
CA GLY A 303 -4.65 5.82 21.00
C GLY A 303 -5.18 6.50 22.27
N ALA A 304 -5.93 7.59 22.14
CA ALA A 304 -6.55 8.30 23.25
C ALA A 304 -7.53 7.41 24.04
N ASN A 305 -8.32 6.59 23.34
CA ASN A 305 -9.26 5.65 23.97
C ASN A 305 -8.54 4.54 24.72
N VAL A 306 -7.46 3.98 24.17
CA VAL A 306 -6.63 2.97 24.83
C VAL A 306 -5.97 3.57 26.07
N MET A 307 -5.38 4.77 25.97
CA MET A 307 -4.79 5.47 27.13
C MET A 307 -5.83 5.72 28.22
N ARG A 308 -7.04 6.19 27.85
CA ARG A 308 -8.14 6.40 28.80
C ARG A 308 -8.55 5.11 29.50
N LYS A 309 -8.64 4.00 28.77
CA LYS A 309 -8.98 2.69 29.35
C LYS A 309 -7.89 2.20 30.31
N ALA A 310 -6.62 2.30 29.91
CA ALA A 310 -5.49 1.94 30.77
C ALA A 310 -5.48 2.77 32.07
N GLN A 311 -5.71 4.08 31.99
CA GLN A 311 -5.82 4.94 33.18
C GLN A 311 -6.96 4.52 34.11
N GLN A 312 -8.12 4.13 33.56
CA GLN A 312 -9.25 3.64 34.36
C GLN A 312 -8.92 2.32 35.08
N GLU A 313 -8.28 1.38 34.38
CA GLU A 313 -7.86 0.10 34.97
C GLU A 313 -6.79 0.29 36.05
N MET A 314 -5.80 1.14 35.81
CA MET A 314 -4.78 1.49 36.82
C MET A 314 -5.41 2.15 38.06
N ALA A 315 -6.36 3.07 37.87
CA ALA A 315 -7.07 3.72 38.98
C ALA A 315 -7.92 2.71 39.78
N ALA A 316 -8.61 1.80 39.10
CA ALA A 316 -9.41 0.76 39.74
C ALA A 316 -8.52 -0.22 40.54
N LEU A 317 -7.41 -0.65 39.96
CA LEU A 317 -6.45 -1.54 40.61
C LEU A 317 -5.81 -0.87 41.83
N LYS A 318 -5.44 0.41 41.72
CA LYS A 318 -4.93 1.21 42.85
C LYS A 318 -5.96 1.29 43.98
N ALA A 319 -7.22 1.57 43.66
CA ALA A 319 -8.30 1.61 44.66
C ALA A 319 -8.51 0.24 45.33
N GLU A 320 -8.40 -0.86 44.58
CA GLU A 320 -8.49 -2.21 45.13
C GLU A 320 -7.32 -2.53 46.08
N TYR A 321 -6.10 -2.17 45.69
CA TYR A 321 -4.93 -2.33 46.58
C TYR A 321 -5.05 -1.47 47.83
N GLU A 322 -5.44 -0.20 47.71
CA GLU A 322 -5.66 0.67 48.87
C GLU A 322 -6.72 0.09 49.82
N ALA A 323 -7.82 -0.45 49.30
CA ALA A 323 -8.84 -1.13 50.10
C ALA A 323 -8.29 -2.39 50.79
N LYS A 324 -7.53 -3.23 50.08
CA LYS A 324 -6.84 -4.40 50.66
C LYS A 324 -5.86 -3.98 51.76
N PHE A 325 -5.07 -2.93 51.53
CA PHE A 325 -4.14 -2.39 52.52
C PHE A 325 -4.86 -1.86 53.76
N ALA A 326 -5.96 -1.12 53.60
CA ALA A 326 -6.78 -0.65 54.71
C ALA A 326 -7.36 -1.81 55.53
N GLN A 327 -7.85 -2.85 54.84
CA GLN A 327 -8.36 -4.06 55.48
C GLN A 327 -7.27 -4.80 56.26
N LEU A 328 -6.09 -5.01 55.63
CA LEU A 328 -4.95 -5.64 56.30
C LEU A 328 -4.51 -4.83 57.53
N THR A 329 -4.42 -3.51 57.41
CA THR A 329 -3.99 -2.63 58.51
C THR A 329 -4.95 -2.67 59.70
N THR A 330 -6.24 -2.88 59.46
CA THR A 330 -7.25 -3.00 60.51
C THR A 330 -7.23 -4.38 61.17
N GLN A 331 -7.05 -5.46 60.39
CA GLN A 331 -7.14 -6.84 60.89
C GLN A 331 -5.85 -7.35 61.53
N TYR A 332 -4.67 -6.95 61.04
CA TYR A 332 -3.38 -7.46 61.52
C TYR A 332 -3.12 -7.16 63.01
N PRO A 333 -3.35 -5.94 63.53
CA PRO A 333 -3.14 -5.65 64.95
C PRO A 333 -3.97 -6.55 65.87
N GLN A 334 -5.22 -6.84 65.49
CA GLN A 334 -6.11 -7.71 66.27
C GLN A 334 -5.62 -9.17 66.27
N LEU A 335 -5.17 -9.67 65.12
CA LEU A 335 -4.61 -11.02 65.00
C LEU A 335 -3.30 -11.18 65.77
N ILE A 336 -2.42 -10.18 65.71
CA ILE A 336 -1.16 -10.15 66.47
C ILE A 336 -1.45 -10.11 67.98
N ALA A 337 -2.34 -9.21 68.43
CA ALA A 337 -2.75 -9.11 69.83
C ALA A 337 -3.30 -10.45 70.36
N ARG A 338 -4.18 -11.10 69.57
CA ARG A 338 -4.73 -12.42 69.92
C ARG A 338 -3.64 -13.48 70.05
N ARG A 339 -2.69 -13.54 69.10
CA ARG A 339 -1.63 -14.56 69.10
C ARG A 339 -0.63 -14.36 70.23
N ILE A 340 -0.32 -13.11 70.57
CA ILE A 340 0.50 -12.75 71.73
C ILE A 340 -0.22 -13.15 73.03
N ALA A 341 -1.52 -12.86 73.15
CA ALA A 341 -2.31 -13.25 74.31
C ALA A 341 -2.34 -14.79 74.49
N GLU A 342 -2.56 -15.54 73.41
CA GLU A 342 -2.51 -17.01 73.41
C GLU A 342 -1.11 -17.55 73.79
N GLY A 343 -0.04 -16.90 73.33
CA GLY A 343 1.34 -17.24 73.72
C GLY A 343 1.64 -17.00 75.19
N LEU A 344 1.20 -15.86 75.75
CA LEU A 344 1.36 -15.52 77.17
C LEU A 344 0.56 -16.46 78.09
N LEU A 345 -0.62 -16.91 77.65
CA LEU A 345 -1.40 -17.92 78.36
C LEU A 345 -0.70 -19.28 78.39
N ARG A 346 -0.08 -19.69 77.28
CA ARG A 346 0.74 -20.92 77.24
C ARG A 346 1.99 -20.84 78.12
N ALA A 347 2.53 -19.64 78.33
CA ALA A 347 3.68 -19.38 79.19
C ALA A 347 3.33 -19.29 80.70
N GLY A 348 2.07 -19.52 81.10
CA GLY A 348 1.66 -19.59 82.52
C GLY A 348 1.20 -18.27 83.14
N GLY A 349 0.70 -17.32 82.34
CA GLY A 349 0.14 -16.06 82.84
C GLY A 349 -1.21 -16.23 83.56
N ASN A 350 -1.38 -15.57 84.71
CA ASN A 350 -2.58 -15.59 85.57
C ASN A 350 -3.73 -14.67 85.11
N LYS A 351 -3.78 -14.21 83.85
CA LYS A 351 -4.83 -13.32 83.32
C LYS A 351 -5.62 -14.02 82.23
N THR A 352 -6.92 -13.72 82.10
CA THR A 352 -7.79 -14.33 81.09
C THR A 352 -7.61 -13.69 79.71
N VAL A 353 -8.03 -14.38 78.64
CA VAL A 353 -7.97 -13.88 77.25
C VAL A 353 -8.68 -12.52 77.11
N ALA A 354 -9.82 -12.35 77.78
CA ALA A 354 -10.62 -11.13 77.71
C ALA A 354 -9.89 -9.93 78.35
N GLU A 355 -9.26 -10.12 79.52
CA GLU A 355 -8.49 -9.07 80.20
C GLU A 355 -7.23 -8.66 79.42
N LEU A 356 -6.60 -9.61 78.73
CA LEU A 356 -5.44 -9.34 77.88
C LEU A 356 -5.81 -8.58 76.60
N LEU A 357 -6.96 -8.89 76.00
CA LEU A 357 -7.49 -8.17 74.84
C LEU A 357 -7.91 -6.74 75.18
N GLU A 358 -8.57 -6.53 76.33
CA GLU A 358 -8.94 -5.19 76.81
C GLU A 358 -7.71 -4.33 77.16
N THR A 359 -6.63 -4.96 77.65
CA THR A 359 -5.35 -4.26 77.87
C THR A 359 -4.65 -3.95 76.53
N ALA A 360 -4.79 -4.81 75.51
CA ALA A 360 -4.23 -4.59 74.18
C ALA A 360 -5.00 -3.52 73.37
N GLU A 361 -6.33 -3.46 73.52
CA GLU A 361 -7.18 -2.40 72.95
C GLU A 361 -6.88 -1.01 73.55
N ASN A 362 -6.37 -0.97 74.79
CA ASN A 362 -5.99 0.26 75.52
C ASN A 362 -4.46 0.47 75.61
N TRP A 363 -3.67 -0.22 74.80
CA TRP A 363 -2.21 -0.11 74.80
C TRP A 363 -1.75 1.13 73.99
N GLU A 364 -1.13 2.11 74.66
CA GLU A 364 -0.52 3.33 74.07
C GLU A 364 1.01 3.24 73.90
N GLY A 365 1.58 2.04 73.78
CA GLY A 365 3.00 1.91 73.41
C GLY A 365 3.28 2.32 71.96
N PRO A 366 4.55 2.46 71.58
CA PRO A 366 4.93 3.02 70.28
C PRO A 366 4.29 2.24 69.15
N ALA A 367 3.72 2.96 68.17
CA ALA A 367 3.19 2.39 66.96
C ALA A 367 4.25 1.48 66.31
N PHE A 368 3.81 0.37 65.72
CA PHE A 368 4.66 -0.52 64.94
C PHE A 368 5.52 0.31 63.98
N GLN A 369 6.84 0.33 64.20
CA GLN A 369 7.78 0.84 63.21
C GLN A 369 8.06 -0.29 62.23
N ALA A 370 7.82 -0.02 60.94
CA ALA A 370 8.17 -0.95 59.87
C ALA A 370 9.66 -1.32 59.97
N PRO A 371 10.06 -2.56 59.62
CA PRO A 371 11.46 -2.94 59.58
C PRO A 371 12.23 -1.98 58.67
N GLU A 372 13.48 -1.63 59.05
CA GLU A 372 14.35 -0.83 58.18
C GLU A 372 14.42 -1.47 56.79
N GLY A 373 13.93 -0.74 55.78
CA GLY A 373 13.82 -1.19 54.38
C GLY A 373 12.41 -1.25 53.78
N LEU A 374 11.35 -1.05 54.58
CA LEU A 374 9.97 -0.91 54.09
C LEU A 374 9.42 0.50 54.40
N ASP A 375 9.73 1.45 53.52
CA ASP A 375 9.20 2.81 53.55
C ASP A 375 7.85 2.85 52.81
N PHE A 376 6.75 2.83 53.55
CA PHE A 376 5.44 3.23 53.00
C PHE A 376 5.34 4.74 53.09
N GLY A 377 6.09 5.40 52.22
CA GLY A 377 6.11 6.85 52.12
C GLY A 377 4.69 7.39 51.95
N ALA A 378 4.29 8.28 52.85
CA ALA A 378 3.25 9.24 52.56
C ALA A 378 3.72 10.02 51.33
N ALA A 379 3.09 9.79 50.17
CA ALA A 379 3.39 10.56 48.99
C ALA A 379 3.14 12.05 49.30
N PRO A 380 4.14 12.93 49.17
CA PRO A 380 3.86 14.36 49.12
C PRO A 380 3.03 14.62 47.85
N ALA A 381 2.07 15.53 47.95
CA ALA A 381 1.32 16.02 46.80
C ALA A 381 2.32 16.53 45.75
N ALA A 382 2.37 15.85 44.61
CA ALA A 382 3.10 16.32 43.44
C ALA A 382 2.12 17.08 42.54
N GLU A 383 2.32 18.40 42.47
CA GLU A 383 1.86 19.23 41.36
C GLU A 383 2.64 18.87 40.06
N PRO A 384 2.06 19.16 38.88
CA PRO A 384 2.45 18.54 37.62
C PRO A 384 3.58 19.32 36.94
N GLU A 385 4.51 18.63 36.28
CA GLU A 385 5.49 19.21 35.34
C GLU A 385 6.10 18.09 34.44
N PRO A 386 6.66 18.41 33.27
CA PRO A 386 6.02 18.20 31.96
C PRO A 386 6.65 17.08 31.13
N SER A 387 6.06 16.88 29.95
CA SER A 387 6.42 15.92 28.90
C SER A 387 7.92 15.77 28.64
N ALA A 388 8.36 14.51 28.54
CA ALA A 388 9.56 14.13 27.79
C ALA A 388 9.26 12.83 27.04
N ASP A 389 9.72 12.81 25.80
CA ASP A 389 9.63 11.73 24.83
C ASP A 389 9.94 10.35 25.40
N ALA A 390 9.23 9.36 24.85
CA ALA A 390 9.69 7.99 24.83
C ALA A 390 9.62 7.48 23.40
N GLY A 391 10.80 7.50 22.75
CA GLY A 391 11.08 6.62 21.64
C GLY A 391 10.99 5.15 22.08
N THR A 392 10.47 4.36 21.16
CA THR A 392 10.81 2.97 20.82
C THR A 392 11.54 2.15 21.88
N ASP A 393 10.90 1.06 22.30
CA ASP A 393 11.57 -0.24 22.34
C ASP A 393 10.57 -1.36 22.05
N GLU A 394 11.01 -2.26 21.18
CA GLU A 394 10.37 -3.49 20.77
C GLU A 394 10.06 -4.40 21.96
N ALA A 395 8.90 -5.05 21.91
CA ALA A 395 8.62 -6.21 22.73
C ALA A 395 8.15 -7.35 21.82
N ASP A 396 9.04 -8.33 21.66
CA ASP A 396 8.77 -9.71 21.30
C ASP A 396 7.46 -10.20 21.94
N ALA A 397 6.46 -10.47 21.11
CA ALA A 397 5.23 -11.14 21.53
C ALA A 397 5.16 -12.51 20.84
N ALA A 398 5.66 -13.51 21.56
CA ALA A 398 5.44 -14.90 21.25
C ALA A 398 3.94 -15.23 21.21
N GLU A 399 3.56 -15.97 20.18
CA GLU A 399 2.23 -16.49 19.89
C GLU A 399 1.58 -17.21 21.08
N ALA A 400 0.30 -16.89 21.30
CA ALA A 400 -0.64 -17.81 21.92
C ALA A 400 -1.89 -17.89 21.02
N ALA A 401 -2.09 -19.07 20.44
CA ALA A 401 -3.18 -19.44 19.54
C ALA A 401 -4.58 -19.24 20.16
N PRO A 402 -5.60 -18.86 19.37
CA PRO A 402 -7.00 -19.08 19.72
C PRO A 402 -7.51 -20.42 19.18
N GLU A 403 -8.36 -21.07 19.97
CA GLU A 403 -9.06 -22.31 19.66
C GLU A 403 -10.12 -22.11 18.55
N ALA A 404 -10.01 -23.01 17.57
CA ALA A 404 -11.00 -23.56 16.64
C ALA A 404 -12.46 -23.05 16.74
N ALA A 405 -12.88 -22.35 15.68
CA ALA A 405 -14.24 -22.39 15.16
C ALA A 405 -14.20 -23.13 13.81
N GLU A 406 -15.21 -23.94 13.56
CA GLU A 406 -15.28 -24.99 12.54
C GLU A 406 -14.98 -24.49 11.11
N GLU A 407 -13.99 -25.14 10.48
CA GLU A 407 -13.54 -24.97 9.10
C GLU A 407 -14.62 -25.50 8.13
N GLU A 408 -15.15 -24.63 7.27
CA GLU A 408 -15.59 -25.04 5.93
C GLU A 408 -14.37 -24.89 5.02
N ASP A 409 -13.95 -26.01 4.42
CA ASP A 409 -12.74 -26.16 3.59
C ASP A 409 -12.58 -25.01 2.58
N ASP A 410 -11.53 -24.18 2.75
CA ASP A 410 -10.97 -23.35 1.68
C ASP A 410 -10.45 -24.30 0.60
N GLU A 411 -11.14 -24.38 -0.53
CA GLU A 411 -10.62 -25.03 -1.73
C GLU A 411 -9.34 -24.29 -2.17
N ASP A 412 -8.18 -24.93 -1.94
CA ASP A 412 -6.89 -24.56 -2.49
C ASP A 412 -7.05 -24.08 -3.95
N LEU A 413 -6.78 -22.80 -4.21
CA LEU A 413 -6.73 -22.25 -5.56
C LEU A 413 -5.50 -22.81 -6.30
N VAL A 414 -5.63 -24.01 -6.86
CA VAL A 414 -4.62 -24.67 -7.69
C VAL A 414 -4.40 -23.84 -8.98
N ARG A 415 -3.20 -23.31 -9.20
CA ARG A 415 -2.85 -22.62 -10.45
C ARG A 415 -2.90 -23.61 -11.62
N GLU A 416 -3.81 -23.39 -12.56
CA GLU A 416 -3.92 -24.24 -13.75
C GLU A 416 -2.74 -24.04 -14.73
N PRO A 417 -2.25 -25.11 -15.38
CA PRO A 417 -1.19 -25.00 -16.38
C PRO A 417 -1.69 -24.33 -17.67
N TRP A 418 -0.89 -23.44 -18.25
CA TRP A 418 -1.26 -22.71 -19.48
C TRP A 418 -0.05 -22.39 -20.39
N ILE A 419 -0.31 -21.91 -21.60
CA ILE A 419 0.73 -21.51 -22.58
C ILE A 419 0.45 -20.09 -23.12
N GLU A 420 1.47 -19.22 -23.15
CA GLU A 420 1.46 -17.96 -23.90
C GLU A 420 1.52 -18.23 -25.41
N SER A 421 0.43 -18.76 -25.98
CA SER A 421 0.35 -19.22 -27.37
C SER A 421 0.82 -18.17 -28.38
N ILE A 422 0.63 -16.87 -28.11
CA ILE A 422 1.07 -15.75 -28.98
C ILE A 422 2.59 -15.65 -29.18
N ARG A 423 3.38 -16.21 -28.27
CA ARG A 423 4.86 -16.21 -28.32
C ARG A 423 5.43 -17.57 -28.72
N CYS A 424 4.57 -18.54 -29.02
CA CYS A 424 4.95 -19.87 -29.46
C CYS A 424 5.67 -19.82 -30.83
N THR A 425 6.84 -20.43 -30.91
CA THR A 425 7.64 -20.54 -32.15
C THR A 425 7.39 -21.81 -32.95
N ALA A 426 6.44 -22.66 -32.52
CA ALA A 426 6.07 -23.92 -33.17
C ALA A 426 7.25 -24.87 -33.44
N CYS A 427 8.14 -25.04 -32.45
CA CYS A 427 9.33 -25.88 -32.54
C CYS A 427 9.09 -27.38 -32.28
N ASP A 428 7.85 -27.77 -31.97
CA ASP A 428 7.40 -29.15 -31.67
C ASP A 428 7.97 -29.81 -30.41
N ASP A 429 8.76 -29.10 -29.59
CA ASP A 429 9.40 -29.72 -28.41
C ASP A 429 8.38 -30.21 -27.36
N CYS A 430 7.29 -29.47 -27.13
CA CYS A 430 6.23 -29.85 -26.19
C CYS A 430 5.33 -30.98 -26.73
N THR A 431 4.93 -30.91 -28.00
CA THR A 431 4.11 -31.94 -28.64
C THR A 431 4.86 -33.25 -28.85
N ASN A 432 6.18 -33.20 -29.09
CA ASN A 432 7.06 -34.38 -29.11
C ASN A 432 7.25 -34.99 -27.71
N LEU A 433 7.14 -34.19 -26.64
CA LEU A 433 7.23 -34.69 -25.27
C LEU A 433 5.96 -35.45 -24.88
N ASN A 434 4.78 -34.84 -25.07
CA ASN A 434 3.51 -35.50 -24.82
C ASN A 434 2.42 -34.99 -25.81
N PRO A 435 2.13 -35.75 -26.89
CA PRO A 435 1.18 -35.34 -27.93
C PRO A 435 -0.29 -35.45 -27.51
N LYS A 436 -0.57 -35.93 -26.29
CA LYS A 436 -1.93 -35.93 -25.72
C LYS A 436 -2.16 -34.72 -24.82
N MET A 437 -1.10 -34.21 -24.19
CA MET A 437 -1.14 -33.03 -23.33
C MET A 437 -1.06 -31.74 -24.14
N PHE A 438 -0.24 -31.71 -25.20
CA PHE A 438 -0.02 -30.52 -26.03
C PHE A 438 -0.54 -30.72 -27.45
N ALA A 439 -1.19 -29.71 -28.01
CA ALA A 439 -1.66 -29.68 -29.39
C ALA A 439 -1.46 -28.29 -30.02
N TYR A 440 -1.56 -28.22 -31.35
CA TYR A 440 -1.59 -26.96 -32.09
C TYR A 440 -3.00 -26.61 -32.53
N ASN A 441 -3.34 -25.33 -32.47
CA ASN A 441 -4.57 -24.80 -33.07
C ASN A 441 -4.42 -24.60 -34.59
N GLU A 442 -5.47 -24.10 -35.24
CA GLU A 442 -5.47 -23.85 -36.70
C GLU A 442 -4.42 -22.82 -37.16
N ASP A 443 -3.99 -21.94 -36.25
CA ASP A 443 -2.96 -20.91 -36.48
C ASP A 443 -1.53 -21.42 -36.21
N GLY A 444 -1.37 -22.70 -35.85
CA GLY A 444 -0.05 -23.28 -35.53
C GLY A 444 0.50 -22.87 -34.16
N LEU A 445 -0.34 -22.40 -33.24
CA LEU A 445 0.07 -22.03 -31.88
C LEU A 445 -0.22 -23.17 -30.89
N ALA A 446 0.76 -23.49 -30.05
CA ALA A 446 0.65 -24.56 -29.07
C ALA A 446 -0.30 -24.17 -27.92
N TYR A 447 -1.11 -25.13 -27.48
CA TYR A 447 -1.97 -25.03 -26.30
C TYR A 447 -1.99 -26.38 -25.55
N ILE A 448 -2.43 -26.37 -24.29
CA ILE A 448 -2.63 -27.59 -23.49
C ILE A 448 -4.02 -28.15 -23.82
N ALA A 449 -4.06 -29.32 -24.45
CA ALA A 449 -5.29 -30.00 -24.84
C ALA A 449 -5.93 -30.78 -23.68
N ASP A 450 -5.09 -31.41 -22.84
CA ASP A 450 -5.52 -32.13 -21.65
C ASP A 450 -4.39 -32.12 -20.60
N PRO A 451 -4.51 -31.31 -19.53
CA PRO A 451 -3.48 -31.22 -18.51
C PRO A 451 -3.37 -32.49 -17.65
N HIS A 452 -4.39 -33.36 -17.66
CA HIS A 452 -4.37 -34.66 -16.97
C HIS A 452 -3.81 -35.80 -17.83
N ALA A 453 -3.48 -35.55 -19.10
CA ALA A 453 -2.94 -36.56 -20.02
C ALA A 453 -1.45 -36.90 -19.77
N GLY A 454 -0.84 -36.37 -18.72
CA GLY A 454 0.53 -36.67 -18.33
C GLY A 454 0.86 -36.24 -16.90
N THR A 455 2.15 -36.18 -16.60
CA THR A 455 2.67 -35.90 -15.24
C THR A 455 3.06 -34.43 -15.07
N PHE A 456 3.04 -33.91 -13.84
CA PHE A 456 3.55 -32.57 -13.53
C PHE A 456 5.02 -32.42 -13.95
N LYS A 457 5.80 -33.49 -13.81
CA LYS A 457 7.16 -33.55 -14.34
C LYS A 457 7.25 -33.27 -15.85
N GLU A 458 6.30 -33.73 -16.65
CA GLU A 458 6.29 -33.48 -18.10
C GLU A 458 5.97 -32.01 -18.40
N LEU A 459 5.08 -31.37 -17.63
CA LEU A 459 4.82 -29.93 -17.73
C LEU A 459 6.09 -29.12 -17.41
N VAL A 460 6.78 -29.43 -16.33
CA VAL A 460 8.04 -28.76 -15.95
C VAL A 460 9.13 -28.97 -17.00
N ILE A 461 9.27 -30.17 -17.54
CA ILE A 461 10.25 -30.44 -18.62
C ILE A 461 9.88 -29.72 -19.91
N ALA A 462 8.58 -29.61 -20.23
CA ALA A 462 8.13 -28.84 -21.40
C ALA A 462 8.48 -27.36 -21.24
N ALA A 463 8.26 -26.78 -20.07
CA ALA A 463 8.64 -25.40 -19.76
C ALA A 463 10.16 -25.17 -19.87
N GLU A 464 10.97 -26.06 -19.29
CA GLU A 464 12.44 -25.96 -19.37
C GLU A 464 12.99 -26.11 -20.80
N LYS A 465 12.33 -26.89 -21.65
CA LYS A 465 12.72 -27.06 -23.06
C LYS A 465 12.18 -25.97 -23.97
N CYS A 466 11.21 -25.21 -23.51
CA CYS A 466 10.59 -24.16 -24.31
C CYS A 466 11.58 -23.00 -24.48
N ALA A 467 12.22 -22.92 -25.65
CA ALA A 467 13.16 -21.85 -25.97
C ALA A 467 12.60 -20.42 -25.75
N PRO A 468 11.35 -20.10 -26.11
CA PRO A 468 10.76 -18.80 -25.78
C PRO A 468 10.17 -18.72 -24.35
N SER A 469 10.22 -19.81 -23.58
CA SER A 469 9.73 -19.93 -22.19
C SER A 469 8.25 -19.52 -22.04
N VAL A 470 7.38 -20.08 -22.88
CA VAL A 470 5.94 -19.74 -22.96
C VAL A 470 5.03 -20.75 -22.28
N ILE A 471 5.55 -21.78 -21.62
CA ILE A 471 4.76 -22.84 -20.98
C ILE A 471 4.85 -22.64 -19.47
N HIS A 472 3.69 -22.52 -18.83
CA HIS A 472 3.53 -22.29 -17.40
C HIS A 472 2.96 -23.56 -16.75
N PRO A 473 3.76 -24.34 -15.99
CA PRO A 473 3.34 -25.64 -15.45
C PRO A 473 2.23 -25.60 -14.40
N GLY A 474 1.96 -24.45 -13.78
CA GLY A 474 0.99 -24.31 -12.70
C GLY A 474 1.41 -25.08 -11.44
N ASP A 475 0.40 -25.46 -10.65
CA ASP A 475 0.53 -26.33 -9.50
C ASP A 475 0.30 -27.80 -9.89
N PRO A 476 0.87 -28.76 -9.12
CA PRO A 476 0.70 -30.17 -9.42
C PRO A 476 -0.75 -30.63 -9.26
N LEU A 477 -1.40 -30.95 -10.37
CA LEU A 477 -2.77 -31.50 -10.41
C LEU A 477 -2.91 -32.89 -9.74
N ASN A 478 -1.79 -33.58 -9.49
CA ASN A 478 -1.75 -34.84 -8.75
C ASN A 478 -0.83 -34.69 -7.51
N PRO A 479 -1.39 -34.50 -6.31
CA PRO A 479 -0.61 -34.31 -5.08
C PRO A 479 0.23 -35.53 -4.68
N ASP A 480 -0.06 -36.71 -5.22
CA ASP A 480 0.65 -37.97 -4.94
C ASP A 480 1.81 -38.25 -5.93
N GLU A 481 2.15 -37.31 -6.81
CA GLU A 481 3.25 -37.50 -7.77
C GLU A 481 4.62 -37.59 -7.06
N LYS A 482 5.46 -38.55 -7.48
CA LYS A 482 6.78 -38.72 -6.87
C LYS A 482 7.74 -37.60 -7.28
N GLY A 483 8.32 -36.93 -6.28
CA GLY A 483 9.37 -35.94 -6.49
C GLY A 483 8.88 -34.50 -6.63
N LEU A 484 7.64 -34.21 -6.20
CA LEU A 484 7.06 -32.86 -6.20
C LEU A 484 7.90 -31.84 -5.43
N ASP A 485 8.55 -32.27 -4.34
CA ASP A 485 9.51 -31.48 -3.55
C ASP A 485 10.63 -30.85 -4.39
N LYS A 486 11.00 -31.50 -5.51
CA LYS A 486 12.01 -31.01 -6.44
C LYS A 486 11.44 -30.36 -7.69
N LEU A 487 10.19 -30.66 -8.04
CA LEU A 487 9.54 -30.17 -9.26
C LEU A 487 8.89 -28.82 -9.03
N ILE A 488 8.26 -28.58 -7.87
CA ILE A 488 7.61 -27.31 -7.55
C ILE A 488 8.59 -26.13 -7.63
N PRO A 489 9.79 -26.15 -7.02
CA PRO A 489 10.74 -25.04 -7.14
C PRO A 489 11.30 -24.84 -8.56
N ARG A 490 11.19 -25.86 -9.43
CA ARG A 490 11.59 -25.75 -10.84
C ARG A 490 10.46 -25.15 -11.67
N ALA A 491 9.21 -25.49 -11.38
CA ALA A 491 8.02 -24.92 -11.98
C ALA A 491 7.90 -23.42 -11.66
N GLU A 492 8.24 -23.01 -10.43
CA GLU A 492 8.09 -21.61 -9.98
C GLU A 492 8.96 -20.60 -10.75
N LYS A 493 9.94 -21.06 -11.53
CA LYS A 493 10.70 -20.19 -12.44
C LYS A 493 9.93 -19.83 -13.72
N PHE A 494 8.89 -20.61 -14.01
CA PHE A 494 8.09 -20.51 -15.23
C PHE A 494 6.65 -20.14 -14.92
N ASN A 495 6.13 -20.43 -13.73
CA ASN A 495 4.87 -19.85 -13.23
C ASN A 495 5.01 -18.34 -13.05
#